data_AF-A0A6N4USB6-F1
#
_entry.id   AF-A0A6N4USB6-F1
#
_cell.length_a   1.000
_cell.length_b   1.000
_cell.length_c   1.000
_cell.angle_alpha   90.00
_cell.angle_beta   90.00
_cell.angle_gamma   90.00
#
_symmetry.space_group_name_H-M   'P 1'
#
loop_
_entity.id
_entity.type
_entity.pdbx_description
1 polymer ?
#
loop_
_entity_poly.entity_id
_entity_poly.type
_entity_poly.pdbx_seq_one_letter_code
_entity_poly.pdbx_strand_id
1 'polypeptide(L)'
;MTNSAAPPMNTARRAETFARDWQVEPVPKRHEPPPGVVVSEVPTIRGRAGAHRWLNDVLGVPVRLNYVRAATAKGELSGVRMSGALFFSTQGLFDWIMSRYDDTNKGATT
;
A
#
# COMPACT_ATOMS: atom_id res chain seq x y z
N MET A 1 -70.56 -18.44 5.18
CA MET A 1 -69.09 -18.44 5.03
C MET A 1 -68.55 -17.26 5.82
N THR A 2 -67.70 -17.54 6.79
CA THR A 2 -67.24 -16.64 7.85
C THR A 2 -66.31 -15.56 7.33
N ASN A 3 -66.36 -14.35 7.88
CA ASN A 3 -65.12 -13.57 8.08
C ASN A 3 -65.20 -12.69 9.32
N SER A 4 -64.35 -13.03 10.28
CA SER A 4 -64.09 -12.35 11.55
C SER A 4 -63.13 -11.16 11.37
N ALA A 5 -63.50 -10.07 12.04
CA ALA A 5 -62.74 -9.02 12.74
C ALA A 5 -61.18 -8.92 12.63
N ALA A 6 -60.70 -7.74 12.19
CA ALA A 6 -59.84 -6.73 12.87
C ALA A 6 -58.45 -7.08 13.51
N PRO A 7 -57.46 -6.16 13.66
CA PRO A 7 -57.22 -4.81 13.08
C PRO A 7 -55.71 -4.59 12.64
N PRO A 8 -55.06 -3.39 12.67
CA PRO A 8 -54.17 -2.90 11.62
C PRO A 8 -52.67 -2.96 11.97
N MET A 9 -51.84 -3.56 11.12
CA MET A 9 -50.39 -3.60 11.38
C MET A 9 -49.63 -2.61 10.49
N ASN A 10 -49.22 -1.54 11.16
CA ASN A 10 -48.39 -0.42 10.70
C ASN A 10 -47.16 -0.89 9.90
N THR A 11 -47.24 -0.83 8.56
CA THR A 11 -46.15 -1.13 7.62
C THR A 11 -45.17 0.05 7.46
N ALA A 12 -44.90 0.83 8.51
CA ALA A 12 -43.95 1.95 8.48
C ALA A 12 -42.54 1.61 9.01
N ARG A 13 -42.14 0.32 9.09
CA ARG A 13 -40.79 -0.07 9.58
C ARG A 13 -40.18 -1.23 8.78
N ARG A 14 -40.02 -1.07 7.46
CA ARG A 14 -39.20 -2.01 6.68
C ARG A 14 -38.49 -1.36 5.48
N ALA A 15 -37.99 -0.14 5.69
CA ALA A 15 -37.09 0.53 4.75
C ALA A 15 -35.79 1.03 5.42
N GLU A 16 -35.51 0.63 6.67
CA GLU A 16 -34.31 1.03 7.42
C GLU A 16 -33.42 -0.18 7.74
N THR A 17 -32.91 -0.91 6.73
CA THR A 17 -31.86 -1.92 7.00
C THR A 17 -30.93 -2.19 5.80
N PHE A 18 -30.62 -1.18 4.99
CA PHE A 18 -29.52 -1.27 4.01
C PHE A 18 -28.55 -0.09 4.06
N ALA A 19 -28.58 0.67 5.16
CA ALA A 19 -27.62 1.73 5.46
C ALA A 19 -26.71 1.30 6.63
N ARG A 20 -26.07 0.13 6.51
CA ARG A 20 -25.03 -0.28 7.43
C ARG A 20 -23.80 -0.67 6.63
N ASP A 21 -22.75 0.11 6.86
CA ASP A 21 -21.37 -0.24 6.55
C ASP A 21 -20.98 -0.28 5.07
N TRP A 22 -21.17 0.85 4.38
CA TRP A 22 -20.11 1.27 3.43
C TRP A 22 -18.92 1.73 4.27
N GLN A 23 -18.21 0.77 4.88
CA GLN A 23 -16.85 1.01 5.34
C GLN A 23 -16.06 1.30 4.07
N VAL A 24 -15.83 2.58 3.79
CA VAL A 24 -14.74 2.99 2.93
C VAL A 24 -13.51 2.43 3.62
N GLU A 25 -13.05 1.25 3.18
CA GLU A 25 -11.70 0.77 3.46
C GLU A 25 -10.78 1.98 3.36
N PRO A 26 -10.03 2.36 4.40
CA PRO A 26 -9.20 3.54 4.33
C PRO A 26 -8.29 3.36 3.12
N VAL A 27 -8.53 4.16 2.08
CA VAL A 27 -7.73 4.10 0.86
C VAL A 27 -6.29 4.18 1.35
N PRO A 28 -5.45 3.15 1.11
CA PRO A 28 -4.09 3.15 1.62
C PRO A 28 -3.49 4.46 1.13
N LYS A 29 -2.96 5.27 2.05
CA LYS A 29 -2.31 6.55 1.73
C LYS A 29 -1.23 6.24 0.71
N ARG A 30 -1.53 6.38 -0.58
CA ARG A 30 -0.53 6.25 -1.63
C ARG A 30 0.33 7.48 -1.48
N HIS A 31 1.55 7.26 -1.01
CA HIS A 31 2.56 8.30 -1.05
C HIS A 31 2.73 8.69 -2.52
N GLU A 32 2.63 9.97 -2.81
CA GLU A 32 2.93 10.45 -4.15
C GLU A 32 4.44 10.56 -4.29
N PRO A 33 5.02 10.10 -5.41
CA PRO A 33 6.44 10.29 -5.66
C PRO A 33 6.75 11.80 -5.73
N PRO A 34 7.97 12.23 -5.37
CA PRO A 34 8.37 13.62 -5.50
C PRO A 34 8.12 14.16 -6.91
N PRO A 35 7.83 15.47 -7.07
CA PRO A 35 7.60 16.06 -8.39
C PRO A 35 8.74 15.74 -9.36
N GLY A 36 8.41 15.13 -10.50
CA GLY A 36 9.38 14.73 -11.54
C GLY A 36 9.93 13.31 -11.42
N VAL A 37 9.60 12.56 -10.37
CA VAL A 37 9.98 11.14 -10.24
C VAL A 37 8.90 10.25 -10.83
N VAL A 38 9.20 9.60 -11.95
CA VAL A 38 8.32 8.60 -12.56
C VAL A 38 8.61 7.23 -11.95
N VAL A 39 7.63 6.69 -11.23
CA VAL A 39 7.64 5.33 -10.71
C VAL A 39 6.86 4.39 -11.64
N SER A 40 7.33 3.16 -11.75
CA SER A 40 6.76 2.12 -12.63
C SER A 40 6.87 0.76 -11.97
N GLU A 41 5.86 -0.09 -12.20
CA GLU A 41 5.83 -1.48 -11.75
C GLU A 41 6.79 -2.39 -12.54
N VAL A 42 7.28 -1.93 -13.69
CA VAL A 42 8.19 -2.72 -14.52
C VAL A 42 9.56 -2.83 -13.81
N PRO A 43 10.07 -4.06 -13.59
CA PRO A 43 11.33 -4.27 -12.89
C PRO A 43 12.53 -3.94 -13.80
N THR A 44 12.92 -2.67 -13.83
CA THR A 44 14.00 -2.13 -14.67
C THR A 44 15.32 -1.99 -13.93
N ILE A 45 15.30 -1.91 -12.60
CA ILE A 45 16.50 -1.63 -11.80
C ILE A 45 17.25 -2.92 -11.50
N ARG A 46 18.44 -3.07 -12.07
CA ARG A 46 19.27 -4.28 -11.92
C ARG A 46 20.07 -4.26 -10.61
N GLY A 47 19.82 -5.26 -9.79
CA GLY A 47 20.62 -5.60 -8.62
C GLY A 47 20.50 -4.64 -7.45
N ARG A 48 21.07 -5.04 -6.31
CA ARG A 48 20.98 -4.31 -5.04
C ARG A 48 21.73 -2.97 -5.08
N ALA A 49 22.83 -2.91 -5.83
CA ALA A 49 23.57 -1.66 -6.04
C ALA A 49 22.79 -0.67 -6.92
N GLY A 50 22.07 -1.15 -7.93
CA GLY A 50 21.17 -0.33 -8.75
C GLY A 50 20.02 0.23 -7.92
N ALA A 51 19.39 -0.61 -7.09
CA ALA A 51 18.34 -0.17 -6.16
C ALA A 51 18.84 0.93 -5.22
N HIS A 52 20.03 0.75 -4.63
CA HIS A 52 20.66 1.77 -3.78
C HIS A 52 20.90 3.09 -4.52
N ARG A 53 21.46 3.06 -5.74
CA ARG A 53 21.68 4.27 -6.54
C ARG A 53 20.36 4.97 -6.85
N TRP A 54 19.34 4.22 -7.26
CA TRP A 54 18.04 4.81 -7.54
C TRP A 54 17.45 5.52 -6.31
N LEU A 55 17.53 4.90 -5.13
CA LEU A 55 17.03 5.49 -3.89
C LEU A 55 17.79 6.78 -3.50
N ASN A 56 19.12 6.79 -3.64
CA ASN A 56 19.93 7.96 -3.28
C ASN A 56 19.87 9.07 -4.35
N ASP A 57 20.02 8.71 -5.63
CA ASP A 57 20.25 9.66 -6.72
C ASP A 57 18.94 10.17 -7.33
N VAL A 58 17.90 9.32 -7.39
CA VAL A 58 16.59 9.69 -7.98
C VAL A 58 15.61 10.11 -6.91
N LEU A 59 15.47 9.32 -5.85
CA LEU A 59 14.53 9.62 -4.78
C LEU A 59 15.12 10.60 -3.75
N GLY A 60 16.44 10.80 -3.75
CA GLY A 60 17.10 11.70 -2.79
C GLY A 60 17.14 11.16 -1.36
N VAL A 61 16.84 9.87 -1.16
CA VAL A 61 16.79 9.27 0.17
C VAL A 61 18.16 8.69 0.52
N PRO A 62 18.85 9.22 1.55
CA PRO A 62 20.16 8.73 1.95
C PRO A 62 20.04 7.37 2.66
N VAL A 63 20.12 6.29 1.88
CA VAL A 63 20.09 4.91 2.38
C VAL A 63 21.42 4.22 2.15
N ARG A 64 21.90 3.48 3.15
CA ARG A 64 23.14 2.69 3.05
C ARG A 64 22.92 1.43 2.20
N LEU A 65 23.91 1.04 1.40
CA LEU A 65 23.83 -0.20 0.61
C LEU A 65 23.57 -1.45 1.47
N ASN A 66 24.17 -1.51 2.67
CA ASN A 66 23.95 -2.63 3.60
C ASN A 66 22.49 -2.71 4.07
N TYR A 67 21.79 -1.57 4.16
CA TYR A 67 20.38 -1.55 4.51
C TYR A 67 19.51 -2.18 3.41
N VAL A 68 19.75 -1.80 2.15
CA VAL A 68 19.08 -2.40 0.99
C VAL A 68 19.38 -3.92 0.91
N ARG A 69 20.64 -4.31 1.15
CA ARG A 69 21.03 -5.74 1.18
C ARG A 69 20.29 -6.52 2.26
N ALA A 70 20.22 -5.97 3.47
CA ALA A 70 19.52 -6.59 4.59
C ALA A 70 18.01 -6.73 4.31
N ALA A 71 17.37 -5.68 3.78
CA ALA A 71 15.96 -5.70 3.43
C ALA A 71 15.64 -6.72 2.33
N THR A 72 16.48 -6.84 1.31
CA THR A 72 16.34 -7.90 0.31
C THR A 72 16.53 -9.29 0.92
N ALA A 73 17.49 -9.47 1.84
CA ALA A 73 17.76 -10.76 2.46
C ALA A 73 16.63 -11.21 3.42
N LYS A 74 16.01 -10.25 4.10
CA LYS A 74 14.83 -10.46 4.95
C LYS A 74 13.53 -10.65 4.18
N GLY A 75 13.53 -10.44 2.86
CA GLY A 75 12.33 -10.49 2.03
C GLY A 75 11.41 -9.28 2.17
N GLU A 76 11.88 -8.20 2.82
CA GLU A 76 11.12 -6.96 2.99
C GLU A 76 11.06 -6.14 1.69
N LEU A 77 12.12 -6.26 0.88
CA LEU A 77 12.19 -5.65 -0.44
C LEU A 77 12.13 -6.76 -1.50
N SER A 78 10.97 -6.88 -2.13
CA SER A 78 10.70 -7.85 -3.18
C SER A 78 11.34 -7.45 -4.51
N GLY A 79 11.98 -8.41 -5.16
CA GLY A 79 12.53 -8.24 -6.51
C GLY A 79 12.27 -9.49 -7.35
N VAL A 80 12.23 -9.31 -8.66
CA VAL A 80 12.00 -10.39 -9.62
C VAL A 80 13.34 -10.89 -10.14
N ARG A 81 13.57 -12.21 -10.12
CA ARG A 81 14.74 -12.78 -10.77
C ARG A 81 14.47 -12.93 -12.26
N MET A 82 15.28 -12.27 -13.08
CA MET A 82 15.26 -12.37 -14.54
C MET A 82 16.67 -12.66 -15.03
N SER A 83 16.85 -13.71 -15.83
CA SER A 83 18.14 -14.09 -16.41
C SER A 83 19.29 -14.15 -15.38
N GLY A 84 19.05 -14.79 -14.23
CA GLY A 84 20.05 -14.97 -13.15
C GLY A 84 20.37 -13.73 -12.31
N ALA A 85 19.82 -12.55 -12.64
CA ALA A 85 19.98 -11.33 -11.85
C ALA A 85 18.67 -10.93 -11.16
N LEU A 86 18.79 -10.24 -10.02
CA LEU A 86 17.65 -9.69 -9.30
C LEU A 86 17.32 -8.29 -9.86
N PHE A 87 16.07 -8.06 -10.20
CA PHE A 87 15.56 -6.79 -10.68
C PHE A 87 14.49 -6.24 -9.74
N PHE A 88 14.43 -4.91 -9.64
CA PHE A 88 13.49 -4.20 -8.81
C PHE A 88 12.68 -3.22 -9.67
N SER A 89 11.40 -3.07 -9.34
CA SER A 89 10.57 -2.01 -9.88
C SER A 89 10.81 -0.72 -9.10
N THR A 90 10.72 0.42 -9.78
CA THR A 90 10.87 1.73 -9.11
C THR A 90 9.67 1.99 -8.19
N GLN A 91 8.48 1.51 -8.55
CA GLN A 91 7.31 1.50 -7.68
C GLN A 91 7.56 0.69 -6.41
N GLY A 92 8.08 -0.55 -6.53
CA GLY A 92 8.33 -1.40 -5.36
C GLY A 92 9.42 -0.84 -4.43
N LEU A 93 10.43 -0.18 -4.98
CA LEU A 93 11.45 0.53 -4.19
C LEU A 93 10.85 1.72 -3.44
N PHE A 94 9.99 2.48 -4.10
CA PHE A 94 9.29 3.63 -3.53
C PHE A 94 8.33 3.21 -2.40
N ASP A 95 7.47 2.22 -2.66
CA ASP A 95 6.50 1.73 -1.67
C ASP A 95 7.22 1.16 -0.44
N TRP A 96 8.30 0.41 -0.65
CA TRP A 96 9.10 -0.14 0.44
C TRP A 96 9.68 0.95 1.34
N ILE A 97 10.28 2.00 0.77
CA ILE A 97 10.91 3.05 1.59
C ILE A 97 9.86 3.91 2.29
N MET A 98 8.75 4.22 1.63
CA MET A 98 7.66 5.02 2.21
C MET A 98 6.96 4.30 3.36
N SER A 99 6.75 2.98 3.23
CA SER A 99 6.24 2.16 4.35
C SER A 99 7.10 2.30 5.61
N ARG A 100 8.43 2.49 5.48
CA ARG A 100 9.33 2.65 6.63
C ARG A 100 9.30 4.04 7.24
N TYR A 101 9.02 5.06 6.44
CA TYR A 101 8.82 6.42 6.95
C TYR A 101 7.57 6.50 7.83
N ASP A 102 6.48 5.86 7.41
CA ASP A 102 5.23 5.80 8.19
C ASP A 102 5.41 5.07 9.53
N ASP A 103 6.13 3.95 9.54
CA ASP A 103 6.40 3.19 10.76
C ASP A 103 7.24 3.99 11.76
N THR A 104 8.23 4.73 11.26
CA THR A 104 9.09 5.58 12.11
C THR A 104 8.30 6.74 12.72
N ASN A 105 7.37 7.33 11.97
CA ASN A 105 6.59 8.48 12.45
C ASN A 105 5.47 8.09 13.42
N LYS A 106 4.93 6.86 13.32
CA LYS A 106 3.95 6.33 14.29
C LYS A 106 4.54 6.11 15.69
N GLY A 107 5.84 5.85 15.80
CA GLY A 107 6.51 5.65 17.10
C GLY A 107 6.80 6.93 17.89
N ALA A 108 6.61 8.12 17.31
CA ALA A 108 6.93 9.41 17.94
C ALA A 108 5.76 10.05 18.71
N THR A 109 4.61 9.37 18.82
CA THR A 109 3.39 9.92 19.45
C THR A 109 3.02 9.21 20.76
N THR A 110 4.00 8.97 21.64
CA THR A 110 3.77 8.40 22.99
C THR A 110 4.58 9.13 24.03
#